data_AF-A0A318UHE4-F1
#
_entry.id   AF-A0A318UHE4-F1
#
_cell.length_a   1.000
_cell.length_b   1.000
_cell.length_c   1.000
_cell.angle_alpha   90.00
_cell.angle_beta   90.00
_cell.angle_gamma   90.00
#
_symmetry.space_group_name_H-M   'P 1'
#
loop_
_entity.id
_entity.type
_entity.pdbx_description
1 polymer ?
#
loop_
_entity_poly.entity_id
_entity_poly.type
_entity_poly.pdbx_seq_one_letter_code
_entity_poly.pdbx_strand_id
1 'polypeptide(L)'
;MKYLEKIQTLLPLGYLYLIVLGLLKEGIEYYQLGINILKYSSITDILISPISDVTSNPVLIVMIFSFFVFFYLGQLIVIKNSHKNWAKKILGQKRFSQDASKTEIRKAIFPFFMLFFAGELLMMFVGLGFGSGAKLALRIKQNNFTCDYRINFNSGKSADILLINMTSSYFFYVTKDDRNIKIAPVGTINNLELIDNKKLK
;
A
#
# COMPACT_ATOMS: atom_id res chain seq x y z
N MET A 1 -27.59 15.03 5.84
CA MET A 1 -27.77 14.29 4.58
C MET A 1 -26.88 14.82 3.44
N LYS A 2 -26.92 16.10 3.06
CA LYS A 2 -26.09 16.69 1.97
C LYS A 2 -24.57 16.39 1.96
N TYR A 3 -23.92 16.22 3.11
CA TYR A 3 -22.48 15.90 3.15
C TYR A 3 -22.18 14.41 2.91
N LEU A 4 -23.07 13.50 3.34
CA LEU A 4 -22.94 12.07 3.09
C LEU A 4 -23.14 11.75 1.60
N GLU A 5 -24.11 12.40 0.96
CA GLU A 5 -24.33 12.31 -0.49
C GLU A 5 -23.08 12.76 -1.28
N LYS A 6 -22.43 13.85 -0.87
CA LYS A 6 -21.19 14.32 -1.50
C LYS A 6 -20.03 13.35 -1.32
N ILE A 7 -19.91 12.71 -0.15
CA ILE A 7 -18.87 11.68 0.07
C ILE A 7 -19.15 10.46 -0.81
N GLN A 8 -20.41 10.02 -0.90
CA GLN A 8 -20.82 8.92 -1.78
C GLN A 8 -20.44 9.19 -3.25
N THR A 9 -20.60 10.43 -3.73
CA THR A 9 -20.18 10.78 -5.10
C THR A 9 -18.67 10.76 -5.33
N LEU A 10 -17.84 10.91 -4.29
CA LEU A 10 -16.38 10.89 -4.39
C LEU A 10 -15.77 9.50 -4.12
N LEU A 11 -16.56 8.59 -3.55
CA LEU A 11 -16.15 7.24 -3.18
C LEU A 11 -15.62 6.43 -4.38
N PRO A 12 -16.26 6.46 -5.57
CA PRO A 12 -15.73 5.77 -6.75
C PRO A 12 -14.36 6.28 -7.19
N LEU A 13 -14.13 7.60 -7.10
CA LEU A 13 -12.86 8.21 -7.47
C LEU A 13 -11.75 7.82 -6.48
N GLY A 14 -12.05 7.85 -5.18
CA GLY A 14 -11.13 7.38 -4.14
C GLY A 14 -10.77 5.90 -4.31
N TYR A 15 -11.76 5.07 -4.66
CA TYR A 15 -11.51 3.66 -4.96
C TYR A 15 -10.62 3.50 -6.19
N LEU A 16 -10.95 4.13 -7.32
CA LEU A 16 -10.12 4.09 -8.54
C LEU A 16 -8.68 4.51 -8.26
N TYR A 17 -8.50 5.54 -7.43
CA TYR A 17 -7.17 5.98 -7.02
C TYR A 17 -6.41 4.88 -6.26
N LEU A 18 -7.05 4.20 -5.30
CA LEU A 18 -6.44 3.07 -4.59
C LEU A 18 -6.09 1.90 -5.52
N ILE A 19 -6.90 1.62 -6.55
CA ILE A 19 -6.57 0.60 -7.58
C ILE A 19 -5.25 0.95 -8.26
N VAL A 20 -5.13 2.20 -8.73
CA VAL A 20 -3.92 2.68 -9.42
C VAL A 20 -2.71 2.58 -8.49
N LEU A 21 -2.87 2.93 -7.21
CA LEU A 21 -1.80 2.78 -6.22
C LEU A 21 -1.37 1.32 -6.01
N GLY A 22 -2.34 0.39 -5.90
CA GLY A 22 -2.07 -1.05 -5.80
C GLY A 22 -1.31 -1.58 -7.01
N LEU A 23 -1.79 -1.26 -8.22
CA LEU A 23 -1.14 -1.59 -9.48
C LEU A 23 0.31 -1.09 -9.54
N LEU A 24 0.52 0.16 -9.17
CA LEU A 24 1.85 0.78 -9.16
C LEU A 24 2.77 0.08 -8.17
N LYS A 25 2.30 -0.16 -6.94
CA LYS A 25 3.09 -0.83 -5.90
C LYS A 25 3.49 -2.24 -6.33
N GLU A 26 2.55 -3.07 -6.78
CA GLU A 26 2.86 -4.42 -7.24
C GLU A 26 3.76 -4.41 -8.48
N GLY A 27 3.46 -3.54 -9.44
CA GLY A 27 4.29 -3.36 -10.63
C GLY A 27 5.75 -3.06 -10.25
N ILE A 28 5.98 -2.11 -9.35
CA ILE A 28 7.33 -1.73 -8.89
C ILE A 28 7.99 -2.88 -8.10
N GLU A 29 7.25 -3.51 -7.18
CA GLU A 29 7.75 -4.60 -6.33
C GLU A 29 8.26 -5.79 -7.15
N TYR A 30 7.42 -6.31 -8.04
CA TYR A 30 7.71 -7.52 -8.80
C TYR A 30 8.60 -7.26 -10.03
N TYR A 31 8.62 -6.03 -10.57
CA TYR A 31 9.55 -5.65 -11.63
C TYR A 31 11.00 -5.81 -11.19
N GLN A 32 11.31 -5.52 -9.92
CA GLN A 32 12.65 -5.72 -9.35
C GLN A 32 13.08 -7.19 -9.28
N LEU A 33 12.13 -8.12 -9.37
CA LEU A 33 12.36 -9.57 -9.45
C LEU A 33 12.37 -10.08 -10.91
N GLY A 34 12.22 -9.19 -11.90
CA GLY A 34 12.07 -9.56 -13.31
C GLY A 34 10.70 -10.14 -13.66
N ILE A 35 9.69 -9.96 -12.81
CA ILE A 35 8.35 -10.53 -12.98
C ILE A 35 7.39 -9.42 -13.41
N ASN A 36 6.72 -9.59 -14.54
CA ASN A 36 5.59 -8.76 -14.91
C ASN A 36 4.31 -9.29 -14.25
N ILE A 37 4.09 -8.91 -12.99
CA ILE A 37 2.98 -9.42 -12.15
C ILE A 37 1.60 -9.15 -12.76
N LEU A 38 1.45 -8.10 -13.57
CA LEU A 38 0.20 -7.73 -14.22
C LEU A 38 -0.25 -8.78 -15.24
N LYS A 39 0.67 -9.60 -15.77
CA LYS A 39 0.32 -10.73 -16.65
C LYS A 39 -0.26 -11.92 -15.91
N TYR A 40 -0.09 -11.98 -14.60
CA TYR A 40 -0.43 -13.14 -13.76
C TYR A 40 -1.44 -12.81 -12.66
N SER A 41 -1.96 -11.58 -12.66
CA SER A 41 -2.89 -11.08 -11.66
C SER A 41 -4.20 -10.74 -12.32
N SER A 42 -5.28 -11.17 -11.70
CA SER A 42 -6.63 -10.71 -12.04
C SER A 42 -6.84 -9.29 -11.48
N ILE A 43 -7.88 -8.62 -11.97
CA ILE A 43 -8.30 -7.33 -11.40
C ILE A 43 -8.56 -7.50 -9.90
N THR A 44 -9.20 -8.58 -9.47
CA THR A 44 -9.50 -8.84 -8.05
C THR A 44 -8.24 -8.94 -7.18
N ASP A 45 -7.18 -9.61 -7.67
CA ASP A 45 -5.91 -9.72 -6.94
C ASP A 45 -5.33 -8.32 -6.66
N ILE A 46 -5.29 -7.50 -7.71
CA ILE A 46 -4.82 -6.10 -7.66
C ILE A 46 -5.66 -5.25 -6.70
N LEU A 47 -6.97 -5.45 -6.67
CA LEU A 47 -7.89 -4.70 -5.81
C LEU A 47 -7.71 -5.03 -4.32
N ILE A 48 -7.48 -6.30 -4.01
CA ILE A 48 -7.37 -6.78 -2.63
C ILE A 48 -5.99 -6.48 -2.06
N SER A 49 -4.95 -6.44 -2.89
CA SER A 49 -3.56 -6.27 -2.48
C SER A 49 -3.31 -5.07 -1.54
N PRO A 50 -3.77 -3.83 -1.85
CA PRO A 50 -3.67 -2.70 -0.92
C PRO A 50 -4.27 -2.96 0.47
N ILE A 51 -5.41 -3.66 0.52
CA ILE A 51 -6.11 -3.98 1.78
C ILE A 51 -5.31 -5.01 2.57
N SER A 52 -4.77 -6.03 1.88
CA SER A 52 -3.90 -7.04 2.46
C SER A 52 -2.64 -6.41 3.08
N ASP A 53 -2.00 -5.48 2.36
CA ASP A 53 -0.80 -4.79 2.82
C ASP A 53 -1.05 -3.99 4.11
N VAL A 54 -2.14 -3.21 4.16
CA VAL A 54 -2.53 -2.43 5.35
C VAL A 54 -2.88 -3.34 6.52
N THR A 55 -3.56 -4.46 6.27
CA THR A 55 -3.96 -5.41 7.31
C THR A 55 -2.77 -6.19 7.87
N SER A 56 -1.80 -6.52 7.02
CA SER A 56 -0.61 -7.30 7.39
C SER A 56 0.47 -6.45 8.08
N ASN A 57 0.45 -5.13 7.87
CA ASN A 57 1.43 -4.20 8.44
C ASN A 57 0.72 -3.12 9.29
N PRO A 58 0.51 -3.36 10.59
CA PRO A 58 -0.14 -2.39 11.49
C PRO A 58 0.52 -1.01 11.52
N VAL A 59 1.81 -0.93 11.18
CA VAL A 59 2.55 0.33 11.05
C VAL A 59 1.91 1.26 10.00
N LEU A 60 1.37 0.71 8.90
CA LEU A 60 0.69 1.51 7.87
C LEU A 60 -0.59 2.16 8.40
N ILE A 61 -1.34 1.45 9.24
CA ILE A 61 -2.50 2.00 9.92
C ILE A 61 -2.07 3.18 10.82
N VAL A 62 -1.00 3.01 11.59
CA VAL A 62 -0.44 4.07 12.45
C VAL A 62 -0.01 5.28 11.61
N MET A 63 0.65 5.08 10.47
CA MET A 63 1.03 6.17 9.55
C MET A 63 -0.19 6.94 9.06
N ILE A 64 -1.23 6.26 8.58
CA ILE A 64 -2.47 6.90 8.12
C ILE A 64 -3.13 7.70 9.24
N PHE A 65 -3.23 7.14 10.46
CA PHE A 65 -3.78 7.89 11.61
C PHE A 65 -2.91 9.08 11.98
N SER A 66 -1.57 8.95 11.93
CA SER A 66 -0.66 10.05 12.21
C SER A 66 -0.89 11.22 11.27
N PHE A 67 -1.19 10.98 9.99
CA PHE A 67 -1.54 12.03 9.04
C PHE A 67 -2.75 12.83 9.49
N PHE A 68 -3.83 12.18 9.93
CA PHE A 68 -5.02 12.90 10.41
C PHE A 68 -4.73 13.72 11.68
N VAL A 69 -3.86 13.23 12.56
CA VAL A 69 -3.39 13.99 13.73
C VAL A 69 -2.56 15.21 13.30
N PHE A 70 -1.60 15.02 12.39
CA PHE A 70 -0.79 16.12 11.85
C PHE A 70 -1.64 17.14 11.09
N PHE A 71 -2.67 16.70 10.38
CA PHE A 71 -3.64 17.59 9.74
C PHE A 71 -4.38 18.44 10.77
N TYR A 72 -4.91 17.81 11.81
CA TYR A 72 -5.60 18.53 12.88
C TYR A 72 -4.68 19.56 13.56
N LEU A 73 -3.45 19.17 13.91
CA LEU A 73 -2.46 20.08 14.48
C LEU A 73 -2.07 21.20 13.50
N GLY A 74 -1.87 20.87 12.22
CA GLY A 74 -1.58 21.84 11.17
C GLY A 74 -2.67 22.89 11.02
N GLN A 75 -3.95 22.49 11.07
CA GLN A 75 -5.07 23.44 11.09
C GLN A 75 -4.99 24.39 12.30
N LEU A 76 -4.71 23.88 13.51
CA LEU A 76 -4.58 24.71 14.70
C LEU A 76 -3.44 25.73 14.57
N ILE A 77 -2.30 25.32 14.02
CA ILE A 77 -1.14 26.19 13.81
C ILE A 77 -1.47 27.28 12.78
N VAL A 78 -2.13 26.94 11.68
CA VAL A 78 -2.51 27.91 10.63
C VAL A 78 -3.55 28.90 11.16
N ILE A 79 -4.55 28.44 11.92
CA ILE A 79 -5.56 29.32 12.54
C ILE A 79 -4.91 30.27 13.55
N LYS A 80 -4.05 29.76 14.44
CA LYS A 80 -3.35 30.58 15.45
C LYS A 80 -2.43 31.63 14.81
N ASN A 81 -1.83 31.32 13.68
CA ASN A 81 -0.89 32.19 12.98
C ASN A 81 -1.47 32.86 11.73
N SER A 82 -2.80 32.94 11.61
CA SER A 82 -3.50 33.48 10.43
C SER A 82 -3.07 34.90 10.04
N HIS A 83 -2.56 35.68 11.00
CA HIS A 83 -2.03 37.03 10.80
C HIS A 83 -0.69 37.06 10.04
N LYS A 84 0.09 35.97 10.05
CA LYS A 84 1.44 35.90 9.46
C LYS A 84 1.40 35.68 7.94
N ASN A 85 2.39 36.24 7.24
CA ASN A 85 2.46 36.19 5.77
C ASN A 85 2.53 34.78 5.18
N TRP A 86 3.18 33.82 5.86
CA TRP A 86 3.24 32.43 5.42
C TRP A 86 1.88 31.73 5.50
N ALA A 87 1.10 31.98 6.56
CA ALA A 87 -0.24 31.42 6.72
C ALA A 87 -1.20 32.01 5.67
N LYS A 88 -1.11 33.32 5.40
CA LYS A 88 -1.87 33.99 4.33
C LYS A 88 -1.56 33.44 2.93
N LYS A 89 -0.33 32.99 2.66
CA LYS A 89 0.02 32.31 1.40
C LYS A 89 -0.70 30.97 1.26
N ILE A 90 -0.71 30.16 2.33
CA ILE A 90 -1.41 28.86 2.36
C ILE A 90 -2.93 29.04 2.20
N LEU A 91 -3.49 30.08 2.81
CA LEU A 91 -4.92 30.40 2.76
C LEU A 91 -5.38 31.05 1.44
N GLY A 92 -4.44 31.38 0.55
CA GLY A 92 -4.67 32.23 -0.61
C GLY A 92 -4.84 33.70 -0.17
N GLN A 93 -4.01 34.59 -0.72
CA GLN A 93 -3.91 36.02 -0.34
C GLN A 93 -5.23 36.83 -0.33
N LYS A 94 -6.34 36.29 -0.86
CA LYS A 94 -7.55 37.05 -1.21
C LYS A 94 -8.80 36.83 -0.33
N ARG A 95 -8.76 36.07 0.78
CA ARG A 95 -10.03 35.65 1.42
C ARG A 95 -10.27 35.94 2.90
N PHE A 96 -9.33 36.55 3.62
CA PHE A 96 -9.48 36.63 5.07
C PHE A 96 -9.21 38.03 5.60
N SER A 97 -10.29 38.77 5.86
CA SER A 97 -10.33 39.87 6.83
C SER A 97 -9.87 39.35 8.20
N GLN A 98 -9.46 40.24 9.11
CA GLN A 98 -9.01 39.87 10.46
C GLN A 98 -10.03 39.02 11.25
N ASP A 99 -11.30 38.96 10.80
CA ASP A 99 -12.43 38.25 11.42
C ASP A 99 -12.88 36.97 10.68
N ALA A 100 -12.03 36.43 9.82
CA ALA A 100 -12.23 35.12 9.19
C ALA A 100 -12.72 34.05 10.18
N SER A 101 -13.93 33.52 9.96
CA SER A 101 -14.45 32.48 10.85
C SER A 101 -13.60 31.21 10.74
N LYS A 102 -13.39 30.51 11.87
CA LYS A 102 -12.65 29.23 11.93
C LYS A 102 -13.14 28.23 10.88
N THR A 103 -14.42 28.28 10.53
CA THR A 103 -15.07 27.41 9.54
C THR A 103 -14.65 27.73 8.10
N GLU A 104 -14.41 28.98 7.76
CA GLU A 104 -13.99 29.41 6.42
C GLU A 104 -12.53 29.07 6.18
N ILE A 105 -11.68 29.27 7.19
CA ILE A 105 -10.27 28.87 7.17
C ILE A 105 -10.15 27.36 6.93
N ARG A 106 -10.94 26.54 7.64
CA ARG A 106 -10.97 25.07 7.43
C ARG A 106 -11.35 24.69 5.99
N LYS A 107 -12.35 25.35 5.41
CA LYS A 107 -12.77 25.10 4.02
C LYS A 107 -11.69 25.47 3.00
N ALA A 108 -10.97 26.57 3.22
CA ALA A 108 -9.90 27.01 2.34
C ALA A 108 -8.70 26.04 2.35
N ILE A 109 -8.38 25.50 3.52
CA ILE A 109 -7.26 24.59 3.74
C ILE A 109 -7.54 23.16 3.22
N PHE A 110 -8.79 22.71 3.27
CA PHE A 110 -9.18 21.33 2.99
C PHE A 110 -8.67 20.75 1.65
N PRO A 111 -8.80 21.45 0.49
CA PRO A 111 -8.32 20.91 -0.79
C PRO A 111 -6.81 20.69 -0.83
N PHE A 112 -6.04 21.60 -0.23
CA PHE A 112 -4.57 21.48 -0.15
C PHE A 112 -4.21 20.22 0.65
N PHE A 113 -4.87 19.98 1.78
CA PHE A 113 -4.62 18.77 2.56
C PHE A 113 -5.07 17.49 1.87
N MET A 114 -6.20 17.49 1.15
CA MET A 114 -6.60 16.33 0.35
C MET A 114 -5.56 15.99 -0.73
N LEU A 115 -4.96 17.02 -1.36
CA LEU A 115 -3.90 16.83 -2.34
C LEU A 115 -2.62 16.28 -1.68
N PHE A 116 -2.23 16.83 -0.52
CA PHE A 116 -1.10 16.32 0.26
C PHE A 116 -1.32 14.87 0.71
N PHE A 117 -2.53 14.54 1.18
CA PHE A 117 -2.88 13.18 1.58
C PHE A 117 -2.77 12.20 0.41
N ALA A 118 -3.30 12.57 -0.75
CA ALA A 118 -3.15 11.76 -1.96
C ALA A 118 -1.66 11.59 -2.31
N GLY A 119 -0.88 12.67 -2.31
CA GLY A 119 0.56 12.61 -2.55
C GLY A 119 1.32 11.72 -1.56
N GLU A 120 0.96 11.77 -0.27
CA GLU A 120 1.54 10.91 0.76
C GLU A 120 1.20 9.43 0.51
N LEU A 121 -0.06 9.11 0.22
CA LEU A 121 -0.46 7.75 -0.14
C LEU A 121 0.31 7.26 -1.36
N LEU A 122 0.44 8.08 -2.41
CA LEU A 122 1.25 7.74 -3.58
C LEU A 122 2.69 7.39 -3.19
N MET A 123 3.36 8.27 -2.44
CA MET A 123 4.74 8.07 -2.01
C MET A 123 4.89 6.85 -1.09
N MET A 124 3.90 6.58 -0.24
CA MET A 124 3.87 5.41 0.62
C MET A 124 3.80 4.12 -0.22
N PHE A 125 2.87 4.02 -1.18
CA PHE A 125 2.73 2.83 -2.03
C PHE A 125 3.95 2.61 -2.94
N VAL A 126 4.50 3.68 -3.52
CA VAL A 126 5.74 3.63 -4.30
C VAL A 126 6.91 3.18 -3.42
N GLY A 127 7.07 3.79 -2.25
CA GLY A 127 8.13 3.45 -1.29
C GLY A 127 8.02 2.02 -0.77
N LEU A 128 6.82 1.54 -0.51
CA LEU A 128 6.55 0.15 -0.15
C LEU A 128 6.98 -0.80 -1.28
N GLY A 129 6.53 -0.55 -2.52
CA GLY A 129 6.90 -1.38 -3.66
C GLY A 129 8.41 -1.45 -3.88
N PHE A 130 9.11 -0.31 -3.81
CA PHE A 130 10.57 -0.29 -3.89
C PHE A 130 11.22 -1.05 -2.72
N GLY A 131 10.83 -0.73 -1.49
CA GLY A 131 11.44 -1.30 -0.29
C GLY A 131 11.24 -2.80 -0.15
N SER A 132 10.02 -3.30 -0.38
CA SER A 132 9.70 -4.73 -0.28
C SER A 132 10.35 -5.52 -1.41
N GLY A 133 10.25 -5.03 -2.64
CA GLY A 133 10.86 -5.65 -3.83
C GLY A 133 12.38 -5.75 -3.71
N ALA A 134 13.07 -4.65 -3.36
CA ALA A 134 14.52 -4.63 -3.20
C ALA A 134 14.98 -5.57 -2.09
N LYS A 135 14.29 -5.55 -0.93
CA LYS A 135 14.60 -6.44 0.20
C LYS A 135 14.39 -7.91 -0.16
N LEU A 136 13.35 -8.24 -0.92
CA LEU A 136 13.09 -9.60 -1.37
C LEU A 136 14.12 -10.06 -2.42
N ALA A 137 14.41 -9.22 -3.41
CA ALA A 137 15.42 -9.49 -4.43
C ALA A 137 16.82 -9.73 -3.81
N LEU A 138 17.21 -8.91 -2.82
CA LEU A 138 18.47 -9.09 -2.08
C LEU A 138 18.50 -10.40 -1.30
N ARG A 139 17.41 -10.77 -0.61
CA ARG A 139 17.32 -12.04 0.13
C ARG A 139 17.50 -13.24 -0.80
N ILE A 140 16.81 -13.24 -1.94
CA ILE A 140 16.91 -14.31 -2.95
C ILE A 140 18.33 -14.36 -3.54
N LYS A 141 18.89 -13.20 -3.92
CA LYS A 141 20.24 -13.10 -4.50
C LYS A 141 21.32 -13.62 -3.55
N GLN A 142 21.19 -13.35 -2.25
CA GLN A 142 22.14 -13.77 -1.22
C GLN A 142 21.89 -15.19 -0.71
N ASN A 143 20.83 -15.88 -1.17
CA ASN A 143 20.36 -17.16 -0.61
C ASN A 143 20.15 -17.08 0.92
N ASN A 144 19.79 -15.90 1.42
CA ASN A 144 19.60 -15.63 2.84
C ASN A 144 18.10 -15.58 3.16
N PHE A 145 17.46 -16.74 3.09
CA PHE A 145 16.06 -16.90 3.40
C PHE A 145 15.79 -18.28 4.03
N THR A 146 14.78 -18.32 4.89
CA THR A 146 14.19 -19.56 5.39
C THR A 146 13.01 -19.94 4.51
N CYS A 147 12.78 -21.25 4.38
CA CYS A 147 11.56 -21.74 3.74
C CYS A 147 10.45 -21.71 4.78
N ASP A 148 9.49 -20.82 4.58
CA ASP A 148 8.39 -20.62 5.53
C ASP A 148 7.22 -21.58 5.25
N TYR A 149 7.17 -22.14 4.04
CA TYR A 149 6.10 -23.01 3.56
C TYR A 149 6.62 -24.29 2.90
N ARG A 150 5.77 -25.32 2.87
CA ARG A 150 5.93 -26.52 2.05
C ARG A 150 4.76 -26.60 1.07
N ILE A 151 5.09 -26.74 -0.22
CA ILE A 151 4.10 -27.04 -1.27
C ILE A 151 4.06 -28.55 -1.49
N ASN A 152 2.86 -29.11 -1.48
CA ASN A 152 2.60 -30.48 -1.93
C ASN A 152 1.92 -30.43 -3.30
N PHE A 153 2.58 -30.98 -4.32
CA PHE A 153 2.07 -31.00 -5.69
C PHE A 153 1.10 -32.16 -5.91
N ASN A 154 0.23 -32.04 -6.90
CA ASN A 154 -0.68 -33.13 -7.30
C ASN A 154 0.06 -34.40 -7.76
N SER A 155 1.34 -34.26 -8.14
CA SER A 155 2.21 -35.40 -8.47
C SER A 155 2.67 -36.22 -7.26
N GLY A 156 2.34 -35.80 -6.03
CA GLY A 156 2.83 -36.41 -4.79
C GLY A 156 4.22 -35.94 -4.37
N LYS A 157 4.89 -35.09 -5.16
CA LYS A 157 6.15 -34.44 -4.77
C LYS A 157 5.88 -33.29 -3.80
N SER A 158 6.86 -33.01 -2.94
CA SER A 158 6.82 -31.89 -2.00
C SER A 158 8.10 -31.06 -2.08
N ALA A 159 7.99 -29.76 -1.83
CA ALA A 159 9.14 -28.87 -1.78
C ALA A 159 8.98 -27.80 -0.70
N ASP A 160 10.05 -27.57 0.06
CA ASP A 160 10.16 -26.44 0.98
C ASP A 160 10.53 -25.19 0.18
N ILE A 161 9.76 -24.13 0.40
CA ILE A 161 9.79 -22.93 -0.44
C ILE A 161 9.79 -21.65 0.39
N LEU A 162 10.40 -20.61 -0.19
CA LEU A 162 10.05 -19.23 0.14
C LEU A 162 8.93 -18.82 -0.81
N LEU A 163 7.74 -18.58 -0.25
CA LEU A 163 6.62 -18.02 -0.99
C LEU A 163 6.89 -16.53 -1.27
N ILE A 164 6.99 -16.17 -2.54
CA ILE A 164 7.16 -14.77 -2.98
C ILE A 164 5.80 -14.08 -3.05
N ASN A 165 4.84 -14.72 -3.72
CA ASN A 165 3.47 -14.22 -3.85
C ASN A 165 2.51 -15.37 -4.21
N MET A 166 1.23 -15.13 -4.00
CA MET A 166 0.14 -15.94 -4.51
C MET A 166 -0.93 -15.02 -5.11
N THR A 167 -1.26 -15.27 -6.37
CA THR A 167 -2.46 -14.69 -7.00
C THR A 167 -3.55 -15.74 -7.05
N SER A 168 -4.76 -15.35 -7.45
CA SER A 168 -5.87 -16.28 -7.71
C SER A 168 -5.53 -17.43 -8.66
N SER A 169 -4.53 -17.27 -9.53
CA SER A 169 -4.20 -18.24 -10.58
C SER A 169 -2.79 -18.83 -10.47
N TYR A 170 -1.86 -18.18 -9.78
CA TYR A 170 -0.45 -18.59 -9.75
C TYR A 170 0.18 -18.48 -8.36
N PHE A 171 1.13 -19.37 -8.10
CA PHE A 171 2.10 -19.27 -7.02
C PHE A 171 3.46 -18.84 -7.57
N PHE A 172 4.09 -17.90 -6.88
CA PHE A 172 5.45 -17.44 -7.12
C PHE A 172 6.31 -17.86 -5.96
N TYR A 173 7.36 -18.62 -6.21
CA TYR A 173 8.21 -19.12 -5.14
C TYR A 173 9.62 -19.43 -5.61
N VAL A 174 10.53 -19.56 -4.64
CA VAL A 174 11.86 -20.14 -4.84
C VAL A 174 12.02 -21.34 -3.92
N THR A 175 12.72 -22.38 -4.40
CA THR A 175 13.07 -23.52 -3.55
C THR A 175 14.41 -23.28 -2.88
N LYS A 176 14.68 -23.99 -1.79
CA LYS A 176 15.98 -23.93 -1.12
C LYS A 176 17.13 -24.17 -2.12
N ASP A 177 18.16 -23.34 -2.04
CA ASP A 177 19.37 -23.38 -2.87
C ASP A 177 19.16 -23.16 -4.38
N ASP A 178 17.94 -22.80 -4.79
CA ASP A 178 17.60 -22.42 -6.16
C ASP A 178 17.16 -20.97 -6.20
N ARG A 179 17.87 -20.14 -6.97
CA ARG A 179 17.56 -18.71 -7.12
C ARG A 179 16.54 -18.45 -8.22
N ASN A 180 16.16 -19.48 -8.99
CA ASN A 180 15.18 -19.32 -10.04
C ASN A 180 13.79 -19.19 -9.46
N ILE A 181 13.13 -18.10 -9.82
CA ILE A 181 11.74 -17.88 -9.43
C ILE A 181 10.86 -18.80 -10.27
N LYS A 182 10.11 -19.65 -9.57
CA LYS A 182 9.18 -20.61 -10.15
C LYS A 182 7.78 -20.01 -10.11
N ILE A 183 7.10 -20.09 -11.25
CA ILE A 183 5.71 -19.66 -11.41
C ILE A 183 4.89 -20.92 -11.71
N ALA A 184 4.06 -21.34 -10.77
CA ALA A 184 3.24 -22.55 -10.90
C ALA A 184 1.75 -22.19 -10.90
N PRO A 185 0.93 -22.77 -11.79
CA PRO A 185 -0.51 -22.60 -11.72
C PRO A 185 -1.08 -23.19 -10.43
N VAL A 186 -2.04 -22.52 -9.80
CA VAL A 186 -2.69 -22.97 -8.55
C VAL A 186 -3.24 -24.39 -8.69
N GLY A 187 -3.80 -24.74 -9.85
CA GLY A 187 -4.35 -26.09 -10.11
C GLY A 187 -3.34 -27.24 -10.07
N THR A 188 -2.03 -26.97 -9.97
CA THR A 188 -0.98 -28.00 -9.84
C THR A 188 -0.62 -28.35 -8.40
N ILE A 189 -1.15 -27.58 -7.44
CA ILE A 189 -0.82 -27.66 -6.01
C ILE A 189 -2.00 -28.29 -5.28
N ASN A 190 -1.71 -29.33 -4.50
CA ASN A 190 -2.70 -30.04 -3.68
C ASN A 190 -2.97 -29.26 -2.40
N ASN A 191 -1.90 -28.88 -1.68
CA ASN A 191 -2.00 -28.05 -0.49
C ASN A 191 -0.71 -27.26 -0.22
N LEU A 192 -0.83 -26.28 0.67
CA LEU A 192 0.26 -25.43 1.18
C LEU A 192 0.31 -25.56 2.71
N GLU A 193 1.45 -26.00 3.23
CA GLU A 193 1.68 -26.17 4.67
C GLU A 193 2.58 -25.05 5.20
N LEU A 194 2.23 -24.47 6.35
CA LEU A 194 3.08 -23.52 7.06
C LEU A 194 4.04 -24.29 7.97
N ILE A 195 5.33 -24.28 7.65
CA ILE A 195 6.35 -25.09 8.34
C ILE A 195 7.24 -24.27 9.30
N ASP A 196 7.30 -22.95 9.14
CA ASP A 196 7.99 -22.04 10.07
C ASP A 196 7.04 -21.01 10.70
N ASN A 197 6.15 -21.49 11.57
CA ASN A 197 5.24 -20.59 12.30
C ASN A 197 5.90 -20.00 13.55
N LYS A 198 6.45 -18.78 13.42
CA LYS A 198 7.08 -18.04 14.54
C LYS A 198 6.15 -17.69 15.70
N LYS A 199 4.83 -17.83 15.55
CA LYS A 199 3.85 -17.56 16.63
C LYS A 199 3.48 -18.81 17.44
N LEU A 200 3.77 -20.02 16.93
CA LEU A 200 3.47 -21.30 17.58
C LEU A 200 4.73 -22.06 18.01
N LYS A 201 5.91 -21.47 17.80
CA LYS A 201 7.20 -21.90 18.34
C LYS A 201 7.52 -21.06 19.56
#